data_AF-A0A0F7PP80-F1
#
_entry.id   AF-A0A0F7PP80-F1
#
_cell.length_a   1.000
_cell.length_b   1.000
_cell.length_c   1.000
_cell.angle_alpha   90.00
_cell.angle_beta   90.00
_cell.angle_gamma   90.00
#
_symmetry.space_group_name_H-M   'P 1'
#
loop_
_entity.id
_entity.type
_entity.pdbx_description
1 polymer ?
#
loop_
_entity_poly.entity_id
_entity_poly.type
_entity_poly.pdbx_seq_one_letter_code
_entity_poly.pdbx_strand_id
1 'polypeptide(L)' 'MRVSAVTGLYKGLHLYFSDELADRWVTMRNTGPLFDGRTPLEAMIEGGLPTILATRNHIDALRGGV' A
#
# COMPACT_ATOMS: atom_id res chain seq x y z
N MET A 1 -6.23 -0.80 -16.66
CA MET A 1 -5.81 -1.08 -15.27
C MET A 1 -5.44 -2.55 -15.16
N ARG A 2 -4.25 -2.89 -14.64
CA ARG A 2 -3.88 -4.30 -14.37
C ARG A 2 -4.25 -4.63 -12.94
N VAL A 3 -5.20 -5.55 -12.75
CA VAL A 3 -5.63 -6.07 -11.43
C VAL A 3 -4.44 -6.58 -10.60
N SER A 4 -3.38 -7.03 -11.29
CA SER A 4 -2.14 -7.52 -10.68
C SER A 4 -1.44 -6.52 -9.75
N ALA A 5 -1.65 -5.21 -9.91
CA ALA A 5 -1.04 -4.22 -9.03
C ALA A 5 -1.65 -4.29 -7.61
N VAL A 6 -2.98 -4.37 -7.53
CA VAL A 6 -3.72 -4.43 -6.27
C VAL A 6 -3.57 -5.80 -5.61
N THR A 7 -3.65 -6.89 -6.39
CA THR A 7 -3.46 -8.24 -5.82
C THR A 7 -2.02 -8.45 -5.34
N GLY A 8 -1.03 -7.86 -6.02
CA GLY A 8 0.35 -7.85 -5.58
C GLY A 8 0.54 -7.10 -4.26
N LEU A 9 -0.09 -5.93 -4.11
CA LEU A 9 -0.09 -5.15 -2.88
C LEU A 9 -0.74 -5.94 -1.71
N TYR A 10 -1.93 -6.52 -1.93
CA TYR A 10 -2.63 -7.32 -0.91
C TYR A 10 -1.76 -8.47 -0.39
N LYS A 11 -1.14 -9.23 -1.32
CA LYS A 11 -0.20 -10.29 -0.96
C LYS A 11 1.01 -9.76 -0.21
N GLY A 12 1.57 -8.62 -0.64
CA GLY A 12 2.73 -8.00 0.01
C GLY A 12 2.44 -7.63 1.47
N LEU A 13 1.27 -7.06 1.73
CA LEU A 13 0.82 -6.70 3.09
C LEU A 13 0.72 -7.94 4.00
N HIS A 14 0.10 -9.02 3.52
CA HIS A 14 -0.06 -10.28 4.28
C HIS A 14 1.24 -11.05 4.52
N LEU A 15 2.28 -10.76 3.75
CA LEU A 15 3.61 -11.35 3.98
C LEU A 15 4.42 -10.59 5.03
N TYR A 16 4.11 -9.32 5.27
CA TYR A 16 4.90 -8.44 6.14
C TYR A 16 4.21 -8.17 7.48
N PHE A 17 2.89 -8.00 7.48
CA PHE A 17 2.09 -7.74 8.68
C PHE A 17 1.33 -8.99 9.14
N SER A 18 0.79 -8.95 10.36
CA SER A 18 -0.24 -9.91 10.76
C SER A 18 -1.50 -9.72 9.90
N ASP A 19 -2.27 -10.79 9.69
CA ASP A 19 -3.47 -10.78 8.84
C ASP A 19 -4.42 -9.61 9.17
N GLU A 20 -4.74 -9.42 10.47
CA GLU A 20 -5.64 -8.34 10.90
C GLU A 20 -5.11 -6.93 10.56
N LEU A 21 -3.79 -6.74 10.64
CA LEU A 21 -3.17 -5.47 10.31
C LEU A 21 -3.06 -5.31 8.79
N ALA A 22 -2.72 -6.36 8.06
CA ALA A 22 -2.62 -6.36 6.61
C ALA A 22 -3.94 -5.94 5.94
N ASP A 23 -5.07 -6.44 6.45
CA ASP A 23 -6.40 -6.13 5.92
C ASP A 23 -6.82 -4.67 6.18
N ARG A 24 -6.43 -4.09 7.33
CA ARG A 24 -6.84 -2.74 7.71
C ARG A 24 -5.82 -1.66 7.36
N TRP A 25 -4.58 -2.02 7.02
CA TRP A 25 -3.49 -1.07 6.81
C TRP A 25 -3.83 0.05 5.82
N VAL A 26 -4.54 -0.28 4.73
CA VAL A 26 -4.91 0.71 3.70
C VAL A 26 -5.87 1.78 4.18
N THR A 27 -6.61 1.55 5.27
CA THR A 27 -7.55 2.52 5.87
C THR A 27 -6.95 3.26 7.07
N MET A 28 -5.75 2.88 7.50
CA MET A 28 -5.05 3.57 8.58
C MET A 28 -4.37 4.82 8.03
N ARG A 29 -4.42 5.92 8.80
CA ARG A 29 -3.66 7.13 8.44
C ARG A 29 -2.18 6.80 8.38
N ASN A 30 -1.53 7.24 7.31
CA ASN A 30 -0.10 7.05 7.13
C ASN A 30 0.57 8.42 6.99
N THR A 31 1.45 8.73 7.93
CA THR A 31 2.20 10.00 7.95
C THR A 31 3.46 9.96 7.08
N GLY A 32 3.67 8.88 6.33
CA GLY A 32 4.76 8.76 5.38
C GLY A 32 4.64 9.76 4.22
N PRO A 33 5.77 10.20 3.64
CA PRO A 33 5.78 11.22 2.57
C PRO A 33 4.93 10.86 1.35
N LEU A 34 4.73 9.56 1.08
CA LEU A 34 3.92 9.07 -0.04
C LEU A 34 2.42 9.37 0.14
N PHE A 35 1.94 9.45 1.38
CA PHE A 35 0.51 9.53 1.69
C PHE A 35 0.08 10.89 2.21
N ASP A 36 1.04 11.74 2.60
CA ASP A 36 0.80 13.11 3.06
C ASP A 36 -0.23 13.17 4.22
N GLY A 37 -0.10 12.24 5.17
CA GLY A 37 -0.99 12.14 6.33
C GLY A 37 -2.39 11.57 6.03
N ARG A 38 -2.70 11.25 4.77
CA ARG A 38 -3.92 10.55 4.36
C ARG A 38 -3.78 9.04 4.57
N THR A 39 -4.89 8.34 4.41
CA THR A 39 -4.86 6.87 4.30
C THR A 39 -4.29 6.45 2.93
N PRO A 40 -3.61 5.30 2.83
CA PRO A 40 -3.18 4.77 1.54
C PRO A 40 -4.34 4.61 0.55
N LEU A 41 -5.53 4.24 1.03
CA LEU A 41 -6.73 4.12 0.21
C LEU A 41 -7.14 5.45 -0.44
N GLU A 42 -7.21 6.53 0.33
CA GLU A 42 -7.53 7.86 -0.19
C GLU A 42 -6.49 8.31 -1.23
N ALA A 43 -5.21 8.15 -0.92
CA ALA A 43 -4.13 8.50 -1.85
C ALA A 43 -4.20 7.70 -3.15
N MET A 44 -4.51 6.41 -3.09
CA MET A 44 -4.68 5.55 -4.27
C MET A 44 -5.92 5.91 -5.11
N ILE A 45 -7.02 6.31 -4.47
CA ILE A 45 -8.23 6.77 -5.18
C ILE A 45 -7.94 8.08 -5.92
N GLU A 46 -7.29 9.03 -5.26
CA GLU A 46 -7.03 10.36 -5.83
C GLU A 46 -5.95 10.33 -6.91
N GLY A 47 -4.85 9.60 -6.67
CA GLY A 47 -3.71 9.54 -7.58
C GLY A 47 -3.76 8.39 -8.61
N GLY A 48 -4.76 7.50 -8.52
CA GLY A 48 -4.99 6.44 -9.50
C GLY A 48 -3.84 5.42 -9.61
N LEU A 49 -3.63 4.90 -10.83
CA LEU A 49 -2.64 3.84 -11.09
C LEU A 49 -1.22 4.19 -10.63
N PRO A 50 -0.69 5.41 -10.89
CA PRO A 50 0.63 5.80 -10.39
C PRO A 50 0.78 5.61 -8.87
N THR A 51 -0.21 6.05 -8.09
CA THR A 51 -0.14 5.92 -6.62
C THR A 51 -0.33 4.47 -6.15
N ILE A 52 -1.15 3.67 -6.85
CA ILE A 52 -1.26 2.23 -6.57
C ILE A 52 0.10 1.54 -6.76
N LEU A 53 0.82 1.86 -7.84
CA LEU A 53 2.15 1.30 -8.11
C LEU A 53 3.19 1.79 -7.09
N ALA A 54 3.15 3.07 -6.72
CA ALA A 54 4.04 3.61 -5.69
C ALA A 54 3.78 2.96 -4.32
N THR A 55 2.51 2.74 -3.96
CA THR A 55 2.11 2.05 -2.72
C THR A 55 2.60 0.61 -2.71
N ARG A 56 2.46 -0.11 -3.82
CA ARG A 56 3.04 -1.45 -3.96
C ARG A 56 4.56 -1.42 -3.76
N ASN A 57 5.28 -0.52 -4.43
CA ASN A 57 6.72 -0.41 -4.31
C ASN A 57 7.15 -0.08 -2.86
N HIS A 58 6.37 0.75 -2.15
CA HIS A 58 6.59 1.03 -0.74
C HIS A 58 6.51 -0.24 0.12
N ILE A 59 5.49 -1.07 -0.07
CA ILE A 59 5.36 -2.35 0.65
C ILE A 59 6.44 -3.35 0.24
N ASP A 60 6.77 -3.43 -1.06
CA ASP A 60 7.86 -4.29 -1.55
C ASP A 60 9.22 -3.88 -0.94
N ALA A 61 9.47 -2.58 -0.74
CA ALA A 61 10.66 -2.08 -0.07
C ALA A 61 10.70 -2.42 1.43
N LEU A 62 9.58 -2.25 2.16
CA LEU A 62 9.48 -2.63 3.57
C LEU A 62 9.76 -4.11 3.80
N ARG A 63 9.31 -4.96 2.86
CA ARG A 63 9.59 -6.40 2.86
C ARG A 63 11.04 -6.72 2.48
N GLY A 64 11.65 -5.90 1.62
CA GLY A 64 12.98 -6.14 1.06
C GLY A 64 14.16 -5.71 1.95
N GLY A 65 13.93 -4.87 2.96
CA GLY A 65 14.93 -4.49 3.96
C GLY A 65 16.20 -3.86 3.38
N VAL A 66 16.06 -2.77 2.62
CA VAL A 66 17.20 -1.92 2.21
C VAL A 66 17.33 -0.72 3.14
#